data_AF-A0A254QI60-F1
#
_entry.id   AF-A0A254QI60-F1
#
_cell.length_a   1.000
_cell.length_b   1.000
_cell.length_c   1.000
_cell.angle_alpha   90.00
_cell.angle_beta   90.00
_cell.angle_gamma   90.00
#
_symmetry.space_group_name_H-M   'P 1'
#
loop_
_entity.id
_entity.type
_entity.pdbx_description
1 polymer ?
#
loop_
_entity_poly.entity_id
_entity_poly.type
_entity_poly.pdbx_seq_one_letter_code
_entity_poly.pdbx_strand_id
1 'polypeptide(L)' 'MSVHVVDHPLAQHYLAQLRDVTTQPERFRRISRHLTTLLVIEATRSITQREETVTTPIQDTSVSYLGEGLAAV' A
#
# COMPACT_ATOMS: atom_id res chain seq x y z
N MET A 1 -0.36 -0.88 22.87
CA MET A 1 -0.72 -1.34 21.52
C MET A 1 -1.28 -0.15 20.77
N SER A 2 -0.55 0.40 19.79
CA SER A 2 -1.03 1.50 18.95
C SER A 2 -1.73 0.93 17.72
N VAL A 3 -3.02 1.24 17.56
CA VAL A 3 -3.79 0.86 16.37
C VAL A 3 -3.80 2.04 15.42
N HIS A 4 -3.42 1.80 14.16
CA HIS A 4 -3.56 2.79 13.09
C HIS A 4 -4.80 2.46 12.26
N VAL A 5 -5.79 3.35 12.28
CA VAL A 5 -7.00 3.21 11.46
C VAL A 5 -6.76 3.88 10.12
N VAL A 6 -6.83 3.12 9.03
CA VAL A 6 -6.68 3.66 7.67
C VAL A 6 -7.96 4.38 7.26
N ASP A 7 -7.99 5.69 7.51
CA ASP A 7 -9.14 6.55 7.18
C ASP A 7 -9.04 7.10 5.74
N HIS A 8 -9.25 6.21 4.76
CA HIS A 8 -9.25 6.57 3.34
C HIS A 8 -10.60 6.22 2.70
N PRO A 9 -11.25 7.13 1.94
CA PRO A 9 -12.57 6.87 1.35
C PRO A 9 -12.63 5.59 0.51
N LEU A 10 -11.56 5.29 -0.23
CA LEU A 10 -11.47 4.06 -1.03
C LEU A 10 -11.38 2.78 -0.17
N ALA A 11 -10.72 2.85 0.99
CA ALA A 11 -10.66 1.72 1.91
C ALA A 11 -12.04 1.46 2.51
N GLN A 12 -12.77 2.51 2.89
CA GLN A 12 -14.16 2.40 3.37
C GLN A 12 -15.09 1.83 2.29
N HIS A 13 -14.95 2.27 1.04
CA HIS A 13 -15.73 1.76 -0.10
C HIS A 13 -15.50 0.26 -0.37
N TYR A 14 -14.25 -0.20 -0.30
CA TYR A 14 -13.93 -1.62 -0.43
C TYR A 14 -14.42 -2.43 0.77
N LEU A 15 -14.25 -1.91 1.98
CA LEU A 15 -14.72 -2.56 3.19
C LEU A 15 -16.25 -2.73 3.20
N ALA A 16 -17.00 -1.74 2.71
CA ALA A 16 -18.45 -1.83 2.56
C ALA A 16 -18.86 -3.00 1.65
N GLN A 17 -18.21 -3.16 0.49
CA GLN A 17 -18.48 -4.28 -0.41
C GLN A 17 -18.05 -5.63 0.16
N LEU A 18 -16.93 -5.69 0.89
CA LEU A 18 -16.51 -6.94 1.54
C LEU A 18 -17.46 -7.38 2.66
N ARG A 19 -18.14 -6.43 3.31
CA ARG A 19 -19.13 -6.70 4.37
C ARG A 19 -20.51 -7.05 3.83
N ASP A 20 -20.81 -6.73 2.57
CA ASP A 20 -22.07 -7.06 1.94
C ASP A 20 -22.17 -8.58 1.68
N VAL A 21 -23.16 -9.23 2.29
CA VAL A 21 -23.41 -10.67 2.17
C VAL A 21 -23.76 -11.12 0.74
N THR A 22 -24.21 -10.18 -0.10
CA THR A 22 -24.55 -10.46 -1.50
C THR A 22 -23.33 -10.45 -2.43
N THR A 23 -22.16 -10.04 -1.94
CA THR A 23 -20.93 -9.99 -2.74
C THR A 23 -20.48 -11.39 -3.13
N GLN A 24 -20.47 -11.64 -4.45
CA GLN A 24 -20.05 -12.92 -5.01
C GLN A 24 -18.57 -13.23 -4.72
N PRO A 25 -18.19 -14.52 -4.56
CA PRO A 25 -16.84 -14.91 -4.16
C PRO A 25 -15.71 -14.36 -5.05
N GLU A 26 -15.92 -14.29 -6.37
CA GLU A 26 -14.94 -13.73 -7.30
C GLU A 26 -14.68 -12.24 -7.06
N ARG A 27 -15.76 -11.48 -6.85
CA ARG A 27 -15.69 -10.04 -6.56
C ARG A 27 -15.06 -9.80 -5.20
N PHE A 28 -15.42 -10.60 -4.19
CA PHE A 28 -14.80 -10.54 -2.86
C PHE A 28 -13.27 -10.67 -2.93
N ARG A 29 -12.76 -11.69 -3.63
CA ARG A 29 -11.31 -11.90 -3.79
C ARG A 29 -10.62 -10.73 -4.51
N ARG A 30 -11.27 -10.14 -5.51
CA ARG A 30 -10.74 -8.97 -6.23
C ARG A 30 -10.64 -7.75 -5.31
N ILE A 31 -11.73 -7.43 -4.61
CA ILE A 31 -11.79 -6.25 -3.73
C ILE A 31 -10.85 -6.42 -2.53
N SER A 32 -10.74 -7.63 -1.98
CA SER A 32 -9.81 -7.92 -0.89
C SER A 32 -8.37 -7.58 -1.30
N ARG A 33 -7.95 -7.94 -2.51
CA ARG A 33 -6.62 -7.58 -3.02
C ARG A 33 -6.42 -6.07 -3.11
N HIS A 34 -7.41 -5.34 -3.61
CA HIS A 34 -7.33 -3.88 -3.69
C HIS A 34 -7.23 -3.22 -2.31
N LEU A 35 -8.02 -3.71 -1.34
CA LEU A 35 -7.93 -3.23 0.03
C LEU A 35 -6.55 -3.53 0.63
N THR A 36 -6.02 -4.73 0.45
CA THR A 36 -4.67 -5.10 0.91
C THR A 36 -3.61 -4.16 0.32
N THR A 37 -3.68 -3.81 -0.96
CA THR A 37 -2.75 -2.85 -1.56
C THR A 37 -2.78 -1.50 -0.84
N LEU A 38 -3.96 -0.97 -0.52
CA LEU A 38 -4.08 0.28 0.25
C LEU A 38 -3.48 0.15 1.66
N LEU A 39 -3.72 -0.99 2.32
CA LEU A 39 -3.16 -1.24 3.65
C LEU A 39 -1.64 -1.30 3.62
N VAL A 40 -1.05 -1.95 2.62
CA VAL A 40 0.41 -2.01 2.45
C VAL A 40 0.97 -0.61 2.24
N ILE A 41 0.40 0.19 1.34
CA ILE A 41 0.85 1.57 1.10
C ILE A 41 0.85 2.39 2.39
N GLU A 42 -0.22 2.29 3.19
CA GLU A 42 -0.31 3.02 4.44
C GLU A 42 0.66 2.48 5.50
N ALA A 43 0.81 1.15 5.59
CA ALA A 43 1.73 0.51 6.53
C ALA A 43 3.20 0.82 6.22
N THR A 44 3.56 0.98 4.94
CA THR A 44 4.93 1.27 4.51
C THR A 44 5.27 2.76 4.51
N ARG A 45 4.33 3.65 4.88
CA ARG A 45 4.50 5.12 4.81
C ARG A 45 5.69 5.63 5.63
N SER A 46 6.00 4.97 6.74
CA SER A 46 7.05 5.39 7.68
C SER A 46 8.33 4.56 7.59
N ILE A 47 8.51 3.77 6.52
CA ILE A 47 9.72 2.96 6.35
C ILE A 47 10.90 3.88 6.02
N THR A 48 12.04 3.62 6.67
CA THR A 48 13.28 4.34 6.45
C THR A 48 13.74 4.22 5.00
N GLN A 49 14.18 5.33 4.44
CA GLN A 49 14.74 5.41 3.09
C GLN A 49 16.22 5.77 3.16
N ARG A 50 16.97 5.39 2.12
CA ARG A 50 18.36 5.79 1.89
C ARG A 50 18.45 6.55 0.57
N GLU A 51 19.22 7.63 0.57
CA GLU A 51 19.45 8.43 -0.65
C GLU A 51 20.68 7.92 -1.41
N GLU A 52 20.57 7.87 -2.74
CA GLU A 52 21.67 7.60 -3.65
C GLU A 52 21.56 8.47 -4.91
N THR A 53 22.69 8.69 -5.58
CA THR A 53 22.72 9.39 -6.87
C THR A 53 22.69 8.39 -8.01
N VAL A 54 21.81 8.60 -8.98
CA VAL A 54 21.75 7.82 -10.23
C VAL A 54 21.94 8.71 -11.45
N THR A 55 22.63 8.20 -12.46
CA THR A 55 22.75 8.87 -13.76
C THR A 55 21.50 8.58 -14.59
N THR A 56 20.67 9.59 -14.79
CA THR A 56 19.55 9.52 -15.73
C THR A 56 20.05 9.83 -17.15
N PRO A 57 19.26 9.56 -18.21
CA PRO A 57 19.65 9.92 -19.59
C PRO A 57 19.95 11.41 -19.83
N ILE A 58 19.58 12.30 -18.89
CA ILE A 58 19.75 13.75 -19.02
C ILE A 58 20.81 14.27 -18.03
N GLN A 59 20.77 13.83 -16.76
CA GLN A 59 21.66 14.31 -15.70
C GLN A 59 21.69 13.37 -14.49
N ASP A 60 22.66 13.55 -13.60
CA ASP A 60 22.67 12.88 -12.30
C ASP A 60 21.55 13.42 -11.39
N THR A 61 20.86 12.54 -10.67
CA THR A 61 19.71 12.89 -9.81
C THR A 61 19.72 12.08 -8.51
N SER A 62 19.35 12.72 -7.39
CA SER A 62 19.14 12.04 -6.11
C SER A 62 17.84 11.24 -6.14
N VAL A 63 17.90 9.97 -5.72
CA VAL A 63 16.77 9.05 -5.62
C VAL A 63 16.73 8.38 -4.25
N SER A 64 15.53 8.01 -3.81
CA SER A 64 15.31 7.32 -2.54
C SER A 64 15.04 5.84 -2.76
N TYR A 65 15.82 4.99 -2.11
CA TYR A 65 15.59 3.55 -2.01
C TYR A 65 15.08 3.20 -0.61
N LEU A 66 14.41 2.05 -0.47
CA LEU A 66 14.07 1.51 0.86
C LEU A 66 15.36 1.14 1.60
N GLY A 67 15.45 1.53 2.86
CA GLY A 67 16.63 1.29 3.71
C GLY A 67 16.75 -0.15 4.21
N GLU A 68 15.63 -0.89 4.24
CA GLU A 68 15.56 -2.27 4.72
C GLU A 68 14.79 -3.16 3.74
N GLY A 69 14.98 -4.49 3.83
CA GLY A 69 14.24 -5.46 3.03
C GLY A 69 12.77 -5.54 3.46
N LEU A 70 11.84 -5.31 2.53
CA LEU A 70 10.41 -5.41 2.77
C LEU A 70 9.89 -6.81 2.38
N ALA A 71 9.29 -7.54 3.32
CA ALA A 71 8.47 -8.71 3.03
C ALA A 71 6.99 -8.37 3.26
N ALA A 72 6.25 -8.12 2.18
CA ALA A 72 4.79 -8.01 2.20
C ALA A 72 4.21 -9.33 1.65
N VAL A 73 3.52 -10.10 2.50
CA VAL A 73 2.87 -11.38 2.16
C VAL A 73 1.40 -11.16 1.83
#